data_AF-A0A2T8F811-F1
#
_entry.id   AF-A0A2T8F811-F1
#
_cell.length_a   1.000
_cell.length_b   1.000
_cell.length_c   1.000
_cell.angle_alpha   90.00
_cell.angle_beta   90.00
_cell.angle_gamma   90.00
#
_symmetry.space_group_name_H-M   'P 1'
#
loop_
_entity.id
_entity.type
_entity.pdbx_description
1 polymer ?
#
loop_
_entity_poly.entity_id
_entity_poly.type
_entity_poly.pdbx_seq_one_letter_code
_entity_poly.pdbx_strand_id
1 'polypeptide(L)'
;MTAAPTPRPEASPWAFAGMVGMAGAFFLLAATPTILDAPWWVTALLLAAWAVALYFACSWFVRRPRAVVVLPLVLAVCWFAVVLLGARFLDWA
;
A
#
# COMPACT_ATOMS: atom_id res chain seq x y z
N MET A 1 -46.02 -8.52 18.11
CA MET A 1 -44.61 -8.64 18.52
C MET A 1 -43.74 -8.26 17.33
N THR A 2 -43.21 -7.05 17.30
CA THR A 2 -42.23 -6.62 16.30
C THR A 2 -40.88 -7.24 16.67
N ALA A 3 -40.29 -8.03 15.78
CA ALA A 3 -38.97 -8.61 16.01
C ALA A 3 -37.95 -7.49 16.22
N ALA A 4 -37.11 -7.60 17.26
CA ALA A 4 -36.01 -6.67 17.47
C ALA A 4 -35.02 -6.77 16.28
N PRO A 5 -34.44 -5.65 15.80
CA PRO A 5 -33.45 -5.70 14.73
C PRO A 5 -32.25 -6.55 15.13
N THR A 6 -31.81 -7.45 14.25
CA THR A 6 -30.57 -8.20 14.45
C THR A 6 -29.37 -7.24 14.41
N PRO A 7 -28.41 -7.34 15.35
CA PRO A 7 -27.20 -6.51 15.34
C PRO A 7 -26.46 -6.63 14.00
N ARG A 8 -26.10 -5.50 13.39
CA ARG A 8 -25.25 -5.49 12.20
C ARG A 8 -23.82 -5.86 12.61
N PRO A 9 -23.11 -6.69 11.82
CA PRO A 9 -21.71 -6.97 12.07
C PRO A 9 -20.90 -5.68 12.16
N GLU A 10 -20.08 -5.53 13.20
CA GLU A 10 -19.23 -4.36 13.38
C GLU A 10 -18.19 -4.27 12.25
N ALA A 11 -17.98 -3.04 11.75
CA ALA A 11 -16.99 -2.79 10.73
C ALA A 11 -15.58 -3.02 11.29
N SER A 12 -14.77 -3.79 10.58
CA SER A 12 -13.39 -4.04 11.01
C SER A 12 -12.53 -2.78 10.82
N PRO A 13 -11.85 -2.27 11.87
CA PRO A 13 -11.02 -1.07 11.77
C PRO A 13 -9.78 -1.27 10.87
N TRP A 14 -9.36 -2.53 10.70
CA TRP A 14 -8.18 -2.89 9.93
C TRP A 14 -8.30 -2.56 8.44
N ALA A 15 -9.49 -2.67 7.85
CA ALA A 15 -9.69 -2.29 6.46
C ALA A 15 -9.39 -0.79 6.24
N PHE A 16 -9.87 0.04 7.16
CA PHE A 16 -9.62 1.48 7.13
C PHE A 16 -8.14 1.81 7.38
N ALA A 17 -7.53 1.22 8.41
CA ALA A 17 -6.11 1.39 8.70
C ALA A 17 -5.24 1.00 7.48
N GLY A 18 -5.60 -0.10 6.80
CA GLY A 18 -4.92 -0.54 5.59
C GLY A 18 -5.05 0.45 4.43
N MET A 19 -6.23 1.03 4.22
CA MET A 19 -6.41 2.06 3.18
C MET A 19 -5.66 3.36 3.49
N VAL A 20 -5.62 3.78 4.75
CA VAL A 20 -4.77 4.92 5.18
C VAL A 20 -3.29 4.61 4.91
N GLY A 21 -2.86 3.39 5.22
CA GLY A 21 -1.51 2.92 4.89
C GLY A 21 -1.24 2.93 3.38
N MET A 22 -2.19 2.51 2.56
CA MET A 22 -2.07 2.55 1.09
C MET A 22 -1.93 3.98 0.56
N ALA A 23 -2.64 4.95 1.14
CA ALA A 23 -2.48 6.36 0.81
C ALA A 23 -1.09 6.87 1.19
N GLY A 24 -0.60 6.53 2.39
CA GLY A 24 0.77 6.87 2.81
C GLY A 24 1.83 6.24 1.89
N ALA A 25 1.66 4.97 1.53
CA ALA A 25 2.54 4.28 0.60
C ALA A 25 2.54 4.95 -0.79
N PHE A 26 1.40 5.42 -1.30
CA PHE A 26 1.35 6.15 -2.57
C PHE A 26 2.30 7.35 -2.55
N PHE A 27 2.20 8.19 -1.51
CA PHE A 27 3.05 9.38 -1.39
C PHE A 27 4.53 9.01 -1.22
N LEU A 28 4.83 7.99 -0.43
CA LEU A 28 6.21 7.48 -0.29
C LEU A 28 6.80 7.10 -1.65
N LEU A 29 6.06 6.32 -2.44
CA LEU A 29 6.50 5.85 -3.75
C LEU A 29 6.58 7.00 -4.77
N ALA A 30 5.57 7.87 -4.80
CA ALA A 30 5.50 9.01 -5.73
C ALA A 30 6.56 10.08 -5.44
N ALA A 31 7.03 10.20 -4.20
CA ALA A 31 8.09 11.11 -3.79
C ALA A 31 9.50 10.57 -4.09
N THR A 32 9.66 9.30 -4.49
CA THR A 32 10.97 8.72 -4.84
C THR A 32 11.86 9.60 -5.75
N PRO A 33 11.39 10.19 -6.86
CA PRO A 33 12.24 11.01 -7.73
C PRO A 33 12.64 12.36 -7.12
N THR A 34 12.07 12.77 -5.97
CA THR A 34 12.47 14.00 -5.27
C THR A 34 13.60 13.76 -4.26
N ILE A 35 13.92 12.50 -3.97
CA ILE A 35 14.90 12.09 -2.95
C ILE A 35 16.04 11.24 -3.51
N LEU A 36 15.91 10.73 -4.74
CA LEU A 36 16.89 9.86 -5.40
C LEU A 36 16.95 10.18 -6.89
N ASP A 37 18.15 10.20 -7.46
CA ASP A 37 18.38 10.25 -8.92
C ASP A 37 18.14 8.88 -9.60
N ALA A 38 17.01 8.24 -9.28
CA ALA A 38 16.60 6.99 -9.92
C ALA A 38 15.97 7.28 -11.30
N PRO A 39 16.16 6.41 -12.30
CA PRO A 39 15.47 6.53 -13.59
C PRO A 39 13.95 6.58 -13.42
N TRP A 40 13.27 7.38 -14.25
CA TRP A 40 11.81 7.58 -14.17
C TRP A 40 10.99 6.28 -14.18
N TRP A 41 11.49 5.23 -14.85
CA TRP A 41 10.82 3.94 -14.93
C TRP A 41 10.75 3.23 -13.58
N VAL A 42 11.67 3.50 -12.65
CA VAL A 42 11.65 2.93 -11.29
C VAL A 42 10.41 3.39 -10.57
N THR A 43 10.16 4.71 -10.56
CA THR A 43 8.95 5.30 -9.99
C THR A 43 7.69 4.78 -10.69
N ALA A 44 7.71 4.65 -12.02
CA ALA A 44 6.59 4.09 -12.77
C ALA A 44 6.27 2.63 -12.36
N LEU A 45 7.29 1.78 -12.20
CA LEU A 45 7.11 0.39 -11.74
C LEU A 45 6.61 0.32 -10.29
N LEU A 46 7.13 1.17 -9.41
CA LEU A 46 6.67 1.27 -8.03
C LEU A 46 5.18 1.67 -7.96
N LEU A 47 4.77 2.67 -8.74
CA LEU A 47 3.38 3.10 -8.82
C LEU A 47 2.47 2.05 -9.48
N ALA A 48 2.98 1.30 -10.46
CA ALA A 48 2.26 0.17 -11.04
C ALA A 48 2.05 -0.96 -10.00
N ALA A 49 3.07 -1.29 -9.22
CA ALA A 49 2.96 -2.25 -8.12
C ALA A 49 1.97 -1.77 -7.05
N TRP A 50 1.98 -0.47 -6.74
CA TRP A 50 0.97 0.13 -5.86
C TRP A 50 -0.44 0.02 -6.43
N ALA A 51 -0.65 0.26 -7.73
CA ALA A 51 -1.97 0.14 -8.35
C ALA A 51 -2.51 -1.29 -8.27
N VAL A 52 -1.65 -2.30 -8.46
CA VAL A 52 -1.99 -3.72 -8.26
C VAL A 52 -2.36 -3.99 -6.80
N ALA A 53 -1.57 -3.47 -5.85
CA ALA A 53 -1.88 -3.59 -4.43
C ALA A 53 -3.19 -2.85 -4.06
N LEU A 54 -3.49 -1.70 -4.65
CA LEU A 54 -4.74 -0.96 -4.45
C LEU A 54 -5.93 -1.78 -4.95
N TYR A 55 -5.82 -2.40 -6.12
CA TYR A 55 -6.84 -3.31 -6.62
C TYR A 55 -7.13 -4.43 -5.61
N PHE A 56 -6.09 -5.06 -5.06
CA PHE A 56 -6.24 -6.07 -4.03
C PHE A 56 -6.86 -5.51 -2.74
N ALA A 57 -6.41 -4.35 -2.28
CA ALA A 57 -6.96 -3.66 -1.11
C ALA A 57 -8.47 -3.43 -1.25
N CYS A 58 -8.93 -2.92 -2.39
CA CYS A 58 -10.35 -2.74 -2.71
C CYS A 58 -11.10 -4.08 -2.72
N SER A 59 -10.54 -5.10 -3.37
CA SER A 59 -11.17 -6.44 -3.45
C SER A 59 -11.27 -7.16 -2.10
N TRP A 60 -10.34 -6.88 -1.19
CA TRP A 60 -10.22 -7.52 0.12
C TRP A 60 -10.84 -6.69 1.24
N PHE A 61 -11.25 -5.45 0.96
CA PHE A 61 -11.71 -4.49 1.96
C PHE A 61 -12.75 -5.08 2.93
N VAL A 62 -13.74 -5.81 2.39
CA VAL A 62 -14.77 -6.49 3.19
C VAL A 62 -14.40 -7.95 3.50
N ARG A 63 -13.81 -8.65 2.53
CA ARG A 63 -13.59 -10.12 2.60
C ARG A 63 -12.44 -10.51 3.53
N ARG A 64 -11.38 -9.69 3.61
CA ARG A 64 -10.12 -9.97 4.32
C ARG A 64 -9.50 -8.66 4.86
N PRO A 65 -10.16 -7.96 5.79
CA PRO A 65 -9.75 -6.61 6.23
C PRO A 65 -8.34 -6.56 6.83
N ARG A 66 -7.89 -7.63 7.51
CA ARG A 66 -6.52 -7.71 8.04
C ARG A 66 -5.45 -7.83 6.95
N ALA A 67 -5.76 -8.45 5.82
CA ALA A 67 -4.82 -8.57 4.70
C ALA A 67 -4.57 -7.21 4.03
N VAL A 68 -5.54 -6.29 4.08
CA VAL A 68 -5.41 -4.93 3.54
C VAL A 68 -4.31 -4.15 4.26
N VAL A 69 -4.14 -4.34 5.56
CA VAL A 69 -3.07 -3.70 6.37
C VAL A 69 -1.68 -4.18 5.97
N VAL A 70 -1.56 -5.42 5.48
CA VAL A 70 -0.27 -6.00 5.10
C VAL A 70 0.26 -5.41 3.80
N LEU A 71 -0.62 -5.05 2.87
CA LEU A 71 -0.25 -4.50 1.55
C LEU A 71 0.67 -3.27 1.62
N PRO A 72 0.35 -2.19 2.36
CA PRO A 72 1.24 -1.04 2.44
C PRO A 72 2.57 -1.35 3.15
N LEU A 73 2.60 -2.30 4.08
CA LEU A 73 3.85 -2.75 4.71
C LEU A 73 4.75 -3.46 3.71
N VAL A 74 4.19 -4.35 2.89
CA VAL A 74 4.91 -5.02 1.81
C VAL A 74 5.45 -4.00 0.81
N LEU A 75 4.64 -3.02 0.40
CA LEU A 75 5.10 -1.96 -0.50
C LEU A 75 6.23 -1.13 0.10
N ALA A 76 6.16 -0.78 1.38
CA ALA A 76 7.21 -0.04 2.06
C ALA A 76 8.52 -0.84 2.14
N VAL A 77 8.45 -2.14 2.45
CA VAL A 77 9.62 -3.03 2.46
C VAL A 77 10.20 -3.19 1.06
N CYS A 78 9.37 -3.39 0.03
CA CYS A 78 9.81 -3.47 -1.35
C CYS A 78 10.48 -2.17 -1.81
N TRP A 79 9.89 -1.02 -1.50
CA TRP A 79 10.49 0.29 -1.77
C TRP A 79 11.86 0.42 -1.13
N PHE A 80 11.97 0.11 0.17
CA PHE A 80 13.24 0.19 0.88
C PHE A 80 14.30 -0.72 0.26
N ALA A 81 13.94 -1.94 -0.14
CA ALA A 81 14.84 -2.84 -0.85
C ALA A 81 15.28 -2.27 -2.21
N VAL A 82 14.37 -1.68 -2.99
CA VAL A 82 14.70 -1.02 -4.26
C VAL A 82 15.68 0.14 -4.05
N VAL A 83 15.43 0.99 -3.06
CA VAL A 83 16.31 2.12 -2.71
C VAL A 83 17.70 1.63 -2.29
N LEU A 84 17.77 0.65 -1.38
CA LEU A 84 19.05 0.10 -0.92
C LEU A 84 19.85 -0.54 -2.07
N LEU A 85 19.19 -1.33 -2.91
CA LEU A 85 19.84 -1.98 -4.05
C LEU A 85 20.32 -0.94 -5.07
N GLY A 86 19.52 0.07 -5.35
CA GLY A 86 19.90 1.15 -6.26
C GLY A 86 21.07 1.98 -5.75
N ALA A 87 21.06 2.37 -4.47
CA ALA A 87 22.19 3.07 -3.85
C ALA A 87 23.46 2.20 -3.84
N ARG A 88 23.32 0.88 -3.65
CA ARG A 88 24.47 -0.03 -3.56
C ARG A 88 25.07 -0.44 -4.91
N PHE A 89 24.25 -0.60 -5.94
CA PHE A 89 24.63 -1.24 -7.21
C PHE A 89 24.47 -0.35 -8.44
N LEU A 90 23.71 0.73 -8.34
CA LEU A 90 23.35 1.60 -9.47
C LEU A 90 23.73 3.07 -9.22
N ASP A 91 24.48 3.34 -8.15
CA ASP A 91 24.98 4.66 -7.75
C ASP A 91 23.88 5.74 -7.66
N TRP A 92 22.68 5.35 -7.23
CA TRP A 92 21.62 6.31 -6.91
C TRP A 92 22.04 7.10 -5.66
N ALA A 93 22.20 8.42 -5.80
CA ALA A 93 22.56 9.35 -4.75
C ALA A 93 21.49 10.44 -4.61
#